data_AF-A0A956S1X5-F1
#
_entry.id   AF-A0A956S1X5-F1
#
_cell.length_a   1.000
_cell.length_b   1.000
_cell.length_c   1.000
_cell.angle_alpha   90.00
_cell.angle_beta   90.00
_cell.angle_gamma   90.00
#
_symmetry.space_group_name_H-M   'P 1'
#
loop_
_entity.id
_entity.type
_entity.pdbx_description
1 polymer ?
#
loop_
_entity_poly.entity_id
_entity_poly.type
_entity_poly.pdbx_seq_one_letter_code
_entity_poly.pdbx_strand_id
1 'polypeptide(L)'
;MNKMRCLRSLFALCALFLASTLSAQTTPSRADSFTIQALKAQPGSNSLYEIAFIPRDTLATDAEIVINFPAACALSELEIAGSSDINGGLQLTRDGQQVTVRRSGLGDALPPGQRVSLKLGMIGNPEDLNASYAAEVTVQSSAQAAPNATQRIVIGF
;
A
#
# COMPACT_ATOMS: atom_id res chain seq x y z
N MET A 1 9.61 -40.05 78.99
CA MET A 1 9.08 -38.96 79.83
C MET A 1 8.47 -37.91 78.92
N ASN A 2 7.14 -37.75 78.98
CA ASN A 2 6.28 -36.60 78.64
C ASN A 2 6.71 -35.58 77.55
N LYS A 3 5.94 -35.52 76.44
CA LYS A 3 4.92 -34.49 76.12
C LYS A 3 5.48 -33.07 75.92
N MET A 4 5.33 -32.54 74.70
CA MET A 4 4.47 -31.37 74.46
C MET A 4 4.21 -31.14 72.97
N ARG A 5 2.93 -31.01 72.66
CA ARG A 5 2.35 -30.59 71.36
C ARG A 5 2.24 -29.06 71.36
N CYS A 6 2.50 -28.41 70.23
CA CYS A 6 1.95 -27.08 69.91
C CYS A 6 1.89 -26.99 68.37
N LEU A 7 0.76 -27.28 67.71
CA LEU A 7 -0.45 -26.47 67.51
C LEU A 7 -0.33 -25.46 66.35
N ARG A 8 -0.94 -25.86 65.23
CA ARG A 8 -1.69 -25.07 64.21
C ARG A 8 -0.98 -23.90 63.53
N SER A 9 -0.81 -24.01 62.21
CA SER A 9 -1.26 -22.95 61.30
C SER A 9 -1.54 -23.52 59.90
N LEU A 10 -2.81 -23.40 59.55
CA LEU A 10 -3.45 -23.70 58.28
C LEU A 10 -3.05 -22.59 57.31
N PHE A 11 -2.39 -22.89 56.18
CA PHE A 11 -2.33 -21.95 55.06
C PHE A 11 -2.76 -22.67 53.79
N ALA A 12 -4.01 -22.41 53.44
CA ALA A 12 -4.59 -22.75 52.16
C ALA A 12 -3.78 -22.07 51.05
N LEU A 13 -3.05 -22.86 50.26
CA LEU A 13 -2.36 -22.40 49.07
C LEU A 13 -3.43 -22.17 47.99
N CYS A 14 -3.89 -20.92 47.90
CA CYS A 14 -4.87 -20.44 46.95
C CYS A 14 -4.30 -20.55 45.53
N ALA A 15 -4.74 -21.56 44.79
CA ALA A 15 -4.52 -21.66 43.36
C ALA A 15 -5.49 -20.71 42.66
N LEU A 16 -5.00 -19.54 42.23
CA LEU A 16 -5.70 -18.70 41.25
C LEU A 16 -4.68 -18.27 40.19
N PHE A 17 -4.55 -19.11 39.15
CA PHE A 17 -3.93 -18.73 37.90
C PHE A 17 -4.79 -17.64 37.26
N LEU A 18 -4.42 -16.37 37.46
CA LEU A 18 -4.95 -15.27 36.66
C LEU A 18 -4.33 -15.40 35.25
N ALA A 19 -5.02 -16.10 34.36
CA ALA A 19 -4.70 -16.11 32.95
C ALA A 19 -5.02 -14.72 32.37
N SER A 20 -4.04 -13.82 32.40
CA SER A 20 -4.13 -12.56 31.66
C SER A 20 -4.09 -12.89 30.17
N THR A 21 -5.26 -13.02 29.55
CA THR A 21 -5.37 -13.04 28.08
C THR A 21 -4.93 -11.68 27.57
N LEU A 22 -3.66 -11.57 27.19
CA LEU A 22 -3.12 -10.43 26.46
C LEU A 22 -3.74 -10.50 25.05
N SER A 23 -4.89 -9.84 24.86
CA SER A 23 -5.42 -9.62 23.52
C SER A 23 -4.42 -8.75 22.78
N ALA A 24 -3.68 -9.32 21.84
CA ALA A 24 -2.91 -8.57 20.86
C ALA A 24 -3.92 -7.72 20.08
N GLN A 25 -4.00 -6.43 20.41
CA GLN A 25 -4.78 -5.48 19.66
C GLN A 25 -4.06 -5.29 18.33
N THR A 26 -4.50 -5.99 17.28
CA THR A 26 -4.15 -5.64 15.90
C THR A 26 -4.73 -4.26 15.64
N THR A 27 -3.92 -3.21 15.78
CA THR A 27 -4.30 -1.89 15.28
C THR A 27 -4.57 -2.06 13.78
N PRO A 28 -5.76 -1.73 13.27
CA PRO A 28 -5.99 -1.77 11.84
C PRO A 28 -4.99 -0.81 11.20
N SER A 29 -4.06 -1.34 10.41
CA SER A 29 -3.11 -0.53 9.67
C SER A 29 -3.90 0.38 8.73
N ARG A 30 -3.74 1.71 8.87
CA ARG A 30 -4.22 2.65 7.86
C ARG A 30 -3.66 2.22 6.52
N ALA A 31 -4.50 1.85 5.57
CA ALA A 31 -4.09 1.75 4.18
C ALA A 31 -3.77 3.15 3.63
N ASP A 32 -2.87 3.21 2.65
CA ASP A 32 -2.80 4.41 1.82
C ASP A 32 -4.14 4.56 1.10
N SER A 33 -4.69 5.77 1.00
CA SER A 33 -5.86 5.98 0.14
C SER A 33 -5.38 6.06 -1.30
N PHE A 34 -5.85 5.17 -2.18
CA PHE A 34 -5.49 5.17 -3.60
C PHE A 34 -6.68 5.45 -4.51
N THR A 35 -6.44 6.12 -5.62
CA THR A 35 -7.36 6.24 -6.76
C THR A 35 -6.60 6.05 -8.06
N ILE A 36 -7.22 5.37 -9.03
CA ILE A 36 -6.75 5.29 -10.40
C ILE A 36 -7.90 5.66 -11.32
N GLN A 37 -7.70 6.69 -12.16
CA GLN A 37 -8.72 7.18 -13.08
C GLN A 37 -8.12 7.35 -14.48
N ALA A 38 -8.75 6.75 -15.49
CA ALA A 38 -8.53 7.09 -16.89
C ALA A 38 -9.24 8.41 -17.20
N LEU A 39 -8.52 9.38 -17.74
CA LEU A 39 -9.04 10.70 -18.07
C LEU A 39 -9.57 10.73 -19.50
N LYS A 40 -10.86 11.11 -19.63
CA LYS A 40 -11.58 11.16 -20.92
C LYS A 40 -11.51 9.82 -21.67
N ALA A 41 -11.75 8.72 -20.95
CA ALA A 41 -11.63 7.39 -21.52
C ALA A 41 -12.58 7.19 -22.70
N GLN A 42 -12.08 6.51 -23.72
CA GLN A 42 -12.85 6.01 -24.85
C GLN A 42 -12.49 4.53 -25.06
N PRO A 43 -13.46 3.67 -25.41
CA PRO A 43 -13.21 2.25 -25.70
C PRO A 43 -12.03 2.05 -26.65
N GLY A 44 -11.10 1.15 -26.27
CA GLY A 44 -9.94 0.76 -27.09
C GLY A 44 -8.92 1.86 -27.38
N SER A 45 -9.14 3.09 -26.93
CA SER A 45 -8.28 4.24 -27.22
C SER A 45 -7.26 4.49 -26.10
N ASN A 46 -6.15 5.11 -26.43
CA ASN A 46 -5.15 5.54 -25.43
C ASN A 46 -5.72 6.67 -24.56
N SER A 47 -5.37 6.66 -23.27
CA SER A 47 -5.75 7.70 -22.32
C SER A 47 -4.65 8.02 -21.32
N LEU A 48 -4.79 9.18 -20.67
CA LEU A 48 -3.97 9.60 -19.55
C LEU A 48 -4.58 9.06 -18.26
N TYR A 49 -3.81 8.35 -17.45
CA TYR A 49 -4.25 7.80 -16.18
C TYR A 49 -3.66 8.63 -15.05
N GLU A 50 -4.52 9.08 -14.13
CA GLU A 50 -4.12 9.71 -12.88
C GLU A 50 -4.16 8.68 -11.76
N ILE A 51 -2.99 8.41 -11.19
CA ILE A 51 -2.82 7.63 -9.96
C ILE A 51 -2.57 8.62 -8.84
N ALA A 52 -3.43 8.64 -7.83
CA ALA A 52 -3.26 9.51 -6.67
C ALA A 52 -3.34 8.73 -5.38
N PHE A 53 -2.48 9.06 -4.43
CA PHE A 53 -2.50 8.44 -3.12
C PHE A 53 -1.96 9.33 -1.99
N ILE A 54 -2.15 8.88 -0.76
CA ILE A 54 -1.60 9.52 0.44
C ILE A 54 -0.83 8.44 1.22
N PRO A 55 0.51 8.48 1.28
CA PRO A 55 1.29 7.41 1.90
C PRO A 55 1.13 7.37 3.43
N ARG A 56 1.20 6.15 3.97
CA ARG A 56 1.30 5.77 5.39
C ARG A 56 2.48 6.42 6.08
N ASP A 57 3.63 6.25 5.43
CA ASP A 57 4.97 6.52 5.92
C ASP A 57 5.67 7.49 4.98
N THR A 58 6.89 7.89 5.32
CA THR A 58 7.74 8.65 4.41
C THR A 58 7.96 7.88 3.11
N LEU A 59 7.65 8.51 1.97
CA LEU A 59 8.01 8.00 0.66
C LEU A 59 9.47 8.37 0.40
N ALA A 60 10.37 7.39 0.48
CA ALA A 60 11.80 7.58 0.25
C ALA A 60 12.06 8.10 -1.19
N THR A 61 13.24 8.67 -1.40
CA THR A 61 13.64 9.24 -2.70
C THR A 61 13.87 8.17 -3.77
N ASP A 62 13.99 6.91 -3.38
CA ASP A 62 14.16 5.73 -4.24
C ASP A 62 12.95 4.81 -4.27
N ALA A 63 11.84 5.23 -3.67
CA ALA A 63 10.63 4.41 -3.56
C ALA A 63 10.06 4.01 -4.93
N GLU A 64 9.44 2.84 -4.97
CA GLU A 64 8.81 2.26 -6.14
C GLU A 64 7.28 2.20 -5.95
N ILE A 65 6.55 2.61 -6.98
CA ILE A 65 5.12 2.38 -7.12
C ILE A 65 4.95 1.28 -8.17
N VAL A 66 4.58 0.09 -7.73
CA VAL A 66 4.33 -1.08 -8.58
C VAL A 66 2.83 -1.22 -8.80
N ILE A 67 2.41 -1.27 -10.06
CA ILE A 67 1.01 -1.35 -10.48
C ILE A 67 0.86 -2.54 -11.43
N ASN A 68 0.06 -3.54 -11.06
CA ASN A 68 -0.37 -4.59 -11.98
C ASN A 68 -1.70 -4.17 -12.61
N PHE A 69 -1.67 -3.78 -13.87
CA PHE A 69 -2.89 -3.43 -14.62
C PHE A 69 -3.67 -4.68 -15.02
N PRO A 70 -5.00 -4.60 -15.15
CA PRO A 70 -5.80 -5.68 -15.72
C PRO A 70 -5.36 -5.95 -17.17
N ALA A 71 -5.44 -7.20 -17.62
CA ALA A 71 -5.04 -7.59 -18.99
C ALA A 71 -5.82 -6.88 -20.11
N ALA A 72 -6.98 -6.30 -19.78
CA ALA A 72 -7.79 -5.53 -20.73
C ALA A 72 -7.20 -4.14 -21.04
N CYS A 73 -6.26 -3.63 -20.24
CA CYS A 73 -5.53 -2.40 -20.55
C CYS A 73 -4.29 -2.70 -21.41
N ALA A 74 -4.13 -2.01 -22.54
CA ALA A 74 -2.95 -2.13 -23.39
C ALA A 74 -1.83 -1.19 -22.92
N LEU A 75 -0.63 -1.73 -22.71
CA LEU A 75 0.51 -0.98 -22.16
C LEU A 75 1.70 -0.87 -23.13
N SER A 76 1.50 -1.17 -24.42
CA SER A 76 2.59 -1.22 -25.42
C SER A 76 3.26 0.14 -25.65
N GLU A 77 2.51 1.22 -25.50
CA GLU A 77 2.97 2.59 -25.71
C GLU A 77 3.11 3.39 -24.40
N LEU A 78 2.94 2.73 -23.25
CA LEU A 78 2.93 3.33 -21.93
C LEU A 78 4.14 4.25 -21.70
N GLU A 79 3.87 5.45 -21.17
CA GLU A 79 4.89 6.43 -20.82
C GLU A 79 4.58 7.16 -19.49
N ILE A 80 5.60 7.76 -18.89
CA ILE A 80 5.40 8.71 -17.79
C ILE A 80 4.97 10.05 -18.38
N ALA A 81 3.78 10.52 -18.00
CA ALA A 81 3.29 11.84 -18.34
C ALA A 81 3.60 12.90 -17.26
N GLY A 82 4.05 12.47 -16.07
CA GLY A 82 4.65 13.33 -15.05
C GLY A 82 4.03 13.22 -13.66
N SER A 83 4.41 14.13 -12.77
CA SER A 83 3.90 14.28 -11.40
C SER A 83 4.02 15.75 -10.98
N SER A 84 3.07 16.28 -10.21
CA SER A 84 3.21 17.60 -9.58
C SER A 84 3.82 17.53 -8.19
N ASP A 85 3.81 16.36 -7.56
CA ASP A 85 4.07 16.20 -6.13
C ASP A 85 5.39 15.46 -5.86
N ILE A 86 5.95 14.79 -6.88
CA ILE A 86 7.28 14.18 -6.83
C ILE A 86 8.27 15.12 -7.52
N ASN A 87 9.19 15.68 -6.74
CA ASN A 87 10.35 16.37 -7.27
C ASN A 87 11.47 15.38 -7.65
N GLY A 88 12.37 15.81 -8.52
CA GLY A 88 13.42 14.97 -9.09
C GLY A 88 12.98 14.23 -10.35
N GLY A 89 13.59 13.08 -10.62
CA GLY A 89 13.26 12.24 -11.77
C GLY A 89 12.43 11.00 -11.42
N LEU A 90 11.74 10.47 -12.41
CA LEU A 90 11.00 9.20 -12.37
C LEU A 90 11.55 8.26 -13.45
N GLN A 91 11.59 6.97 -13.16
CA GLN A 91 11.99 5.92 -14.09
C GLN A 91 10.83 4.93 -14.23
N LEU A 92 10.50 4.58 -15.46
CA LEU A 92 9.46 3.61 -15.79
C LEU A 92 10.09 2.30 -16.22
N THR A 93 9.60 1.20 -15.68
CA THR A 93 9.84 -0.13 -16.21
C THR A 93 8.51 -0.87 -16.35
N ARG A 94 8.43 -1.74 -17.36
CA ARG A 94 7.23 -2.52 -17.67
C ARG A 94 7.65 -3.97 -17.93
N ASP A 95 7.01 -4.89 -17.25
CA ASP A 95 7.09 -6.33 -17.50
C ASP A 95 5.68 -6.89 -17.65
N GLY A 96 5.27 -7.14 -18.90
CA GLY A 96 3.87 -7.50 -19.21
C GLY A 96 2.89 -6.41 -18.76
N GLN A 97 2.03 -6.78 -17.79
CA GLN A 97 1.06 -5.89 -17.15
C GLN A 97 1.55 -5.24 -15.84
N GLN A 98 2.73 -5.62 -15.36
CA GLN A 98 3.36 -4.98 -14.23
C GLN A 98 4.09 -3.72 -14.68
N VAL A 99 3.73 -2.60 -14.07
CA VAL A 99 4.33 -1.29 -14.28
C VAL A 99 5.00 -0.88 -12.98
N THR A 100 6.29 -0.59 -13.03
CA THR A 100 7.02 -0.07 -11.89
C THR A 100 7.51 1.33 -12.20
N VAL A 101 7.03 2.30 -11.42
CA VAL A 101 7.53 3.66 -11.42
C VAL A 101 8.44 3.84 -10.22
N ARG A 102 9.73 3.99 -10.48
CA ARG A 102 10.75 4.21 -9.46
C ARG A 102 11.12 5.68 -9.39
N ARG A 103 11.18 6.23 -8.18
CA ARG A 103 11.79 7.54 -7.95
C ARG A 103 13.31 7.45 -8.15
N SER A 104 13.87 8.43 -8.84
CA SER A 104 15.28 8.41 -9.28
C SER A 104 16.34 8.48 -8.17
N GLY A 105 15.95 8.72 -6.91
CA GLY A 105 16.87 9.07 -5.83
C GLY A 105 17.18 10.57 -5.75
N LEU A 106 16.83 11.35 -6.78
CA LEU A 106 16.90 12.81 -6.76
C LEU A 106 15.63 13.40 -6.14
N GLY A 107 15.74 14.59 -5.55
CA GLY A 107 14.63 15.26 -4.86
C GLY A 107 14.55 14.90 -3.38
N ASP A 108 13.46 15.29 -2.74
CA ASP A 108 13.27 15.16 -1.29
C ASP A 108 12.36 13.98 -0.96
N ALA A 109 12.62 13.32 0.18
CA ALA A 109 11.67 12.34 0.70
C ALA A 109 10.33 13.03 0.99
N LEU A 110 9.21 12.38 0.67
CA LEU A 110 7.88 12.96 0.90
C LEU A 110 7.34 12.49 2.26
N PRO A 111 6.98 13.41 3.17
CA PRO A 111 6.42 13.06 4.47
C PRO A 111 5.11 12.25 4.34
N PRO A 112 4.77 11.45 5.36
CA PRO A 112 3.47 10.79 5.42
C PRO A 112 2.32 11.80 5.42
N GLY A 113 1.15 11.38 4.92
CA GLY A 113 -0.05 12.22 4.93
C GLY A 113 -0.11 13.29 3.83
N GLN A 114 0.91 13.44 2.99
CA GLN A 114 0.87 14.32 1.83
C GLN A 114 0.29 13.62 0.60
N ARG A 115 -0.51 14.33 -0.21
CA ARG A 115 -1.00 13.78 -1.47
C ARG A 115 0.16 13.63 -2.46
N VAL A 116 0.17 12.50 -3.16
CA VAL A 116 1.07 12.20 -4.27
C VAL A 116 0.22 11.90 -5.49
N SER A 117 0.51 12.54 -6.61
CA SER A 117 -0.09 12.27 -7.92
C SER A 117 0.97 11.82 -8.93
N LEU A 118 0.63 10.83 -9.73
CA LEU A 118 1.44 10.30 -10.82
C LEU A 118 0.54 10.19 -12.06
N LYS A 119 1.05 10.60 -13.20
CA LYS A 119 0.35 10.52 -14.48
C LYS A 119 1.08 9.56 -15.41
N LEU A 120 0.35 8.57 -15.91
CA LEU A 120 0.82 7.62 -16.90
C LEU A 120 0.04 7.82 -18.20
N GLY A 121 0.74 8.01 -19.31
CA GLY A 121 0.14 8.25 -20.62
C GLY A 121 0.10 7.00 -21.47
N MET A 122 -0.62 7.08 -22.59
CA MET A 122 -0.61 6.07 -23.65
C MET A 122 -1.01 4.66 -23.20
N ILE A 123 -1.93 4.59 -22.23
CA ILE A 123 -2.55 3.33 -21.82
C ILE A 123 -3.83 3.14 -22.62
N GLY A 124 -3.90 2.08 -23.42
CA GLY A 124 -5.11 1.69 -24.14
C GLY A 124 -6.17 1.19 -23.18
N ASN A 125 -7.36 1.78 -23.23
CA ASN A 125 -8.48 1.39 -22.38
C ASN A 125 -9.08 0.04 -22.84
N PRO A 126 -9.76 -0.69 -21.94
CA PRO A 126 -10.63 -1.79 -22.33
C PRO A 126 -11.69 -1.38 -23.36
N GLU A 127 -12.21 -2.35 -24.10
CA GLU A 127 -13.32 -2.14 -25.03
C GLU A 127 -14.66 -1.89 -24.31
N ASP A 128 -14.90 -2.55 -23.17
CA ASP A 128 -16.11 -2.35 -22.36
C ASP A 128 -15.80 -1.53 -21.11
N LEU A 129 -15.99 -0.21 -21.17
CA LEU A 129 -15.76 0.68 -20.03
C LEU A 129 -16.80 0.54 -18.91
N ASN A 130 -17.89 -0.21 -19.11
CA ASN A 130 -18.91 -0.42 -18.07
C ASN A 130 -18.56 -1.62 -17.17
N ALA A 131 -17.62 -2.46 -17.58
CA ALA A 131 -17.12 -3.55 -16.77
C ALA A 131 -16.22 -3.02 -15.63
N SER A 132 -16.21 -3.74 -14.50
CA SER A 132 -15.35 -3.39 -13.36
C SER A 132 -13.97 -4.00 -13.53
N TYR A 133 -12.97 -3.15 -13.73
CA TYR A 133 -11.57 -3.55 -13.72
C TYR A 133 -10.86 -3.01 -12.48
N ALA A 134 -9.89 -3.76 -11.97
CA ALA A 134 -9.06 -3.32 -10.86
C ALA A 134 -7.59 -3.58 -11.15
N ALA A 135 -6.75 -2.65 -10.70
CA ALA A 135 -5.31 -2.84 -10.62
C ALA A 135 -4.91 -3.24 -9.20
N GLU A 136 -3.78 -3.90 -9.08
CA GLU A 136 -3.12 -4.09 -7.79
C GLU A 136 -1.98 -3.09 -7.67
N VAL A 137 -1.90 -2.38 -6.55
CA VAL A 137 -0.90 -1.35 -6.31
C VAL A 137 -0.12 -1.68 -5.05
N THR A 138 1.20 -1.62 -5.15
CA THR A 138 2.12 -1.78 -4.03
C THR A 138 3.09 -0.63 -4.04
N VAL A 139 3.21 0.07 -2.92
CA VAL A 139 4.31 1.03 -2.69
C VAL A 139 5.39 0.32 -1.92
N GLN A 140 6.61 0.37 -2.44
CA GLN A 140 7.81 -0.17 -1.85
C GLN A 140 8.77 0.98 -1.54
N SER A 141 9.02 1.25 -0.26
CA SER A 141 9.90 2.32 0.20
C SER A 141 10.84 1.77 1.26
N SER A 142 12.13 2.13 1.16
CA SER A 142 13.13 1.81 2.17
C SER A 142 12.81 2.43 3.54
N ALA A 143 11.96 3.46 3.58
CA ALA A 143 11.54 4.16 4.79
C ALA A 143 10.23 3.64 5.43
N GLN A 144 9.59 2.60 4.87
CA GLN A 144 8.36 2.04 5.45
C GLN A 144 8.67 1.17 6.68
N ALA A 145 7.91 1.40 7.77
CA ALA A 145 8.06 0.65 9.02
C ALA A 145 7.27 -0.68 9.03
N ALA A 146 6.26 -0.80 8.17
CA ALA A 146 5.42 -1.98 8.00
C ALA A 146 5.66 -2.63 6.62
N PRO A 147 5.37 -3.92 6.44
CA PRO A 147 5.52 -4.57 5.14
C PRO A 147 4.69 -3.87 4.05
N ASN A 148 5.19 -3.92 2.82
CA ASN A 148 4.55 -3.35 1.65
C ASN A 148 3.18 -4.03 1.46
N ALA A 149 2.10 -3.26 1.63
CA ALA A 149 0.74 -3.76 1.49
C ALA A 149 0.29 -3.57 0.04
N THR A 150 -0.13 -4.65 -0.60
CA THR A 150 -0.79 -4.61 -1.91
C THR A 150 -2.25 -4.21 -1.75
N GLN A 151 -2.69 -3.25 -2.54
CA GLN A 151 -4.07 -2.75 -2.53
C GLN A 151 -4.73 -3.01 -3.87
N ARG A 152 -5.96 -3.52 -3.86
CA ARG A 152 -6.77 -3.69 -5.06
C ARG A 152 -7.62 -2.45 -5.30
N ILE A 153 -7.36 -1.74 -6.39
CA ILE A 153 -7.97 -0.43 -6.70
C ILE A 153 -8.81 -0.57 -7.96
N VAL A 154 -10.11 -0.30 -7.86
CA VAL A 154 -10.99 -0.23 -9.03
C VAL A 154 -10.58 0.97 -9.88
N ILE A 155 -10.38 0.74 -11.17
CA ILE A 155 -10.05 1.79 -12.13
C ILE A 155 -11.35 2.48 -12.54
N GLY A 156 -11.40 3.80 -12.42
CA GLY A 156 -12.46 4.59 -13.03
C GLY A 156 -12.16 4.85 -14.50
N PHE A 157 -13.15 4.60 -15.36
CA PHE A 157 -13.12 4.91 -16.80
C PHE A 157 -14.14 6.01 -17.12
#